data_AF-A0A7W0V7R2-F1
#
_entry.id   AF-A0A7W0V7R2-F1
#
_cell.length_a   1.000
_cell.length_b   1.000
_cell.length_c   1.000
_cell.angle_alpha   90.00
_cell.angle_beta   90.00
_cell.angle_gamma   90.00
#
_symmetry.space_group_name_H-M   'P 1'
#
loop_
_entity.id
_entity.type
_entity.pdbx_description
1 polymer ?
#
loop_
_entity_poly.entity_id
_entity_poly.type
_entity_poly.pdbx_seq_one_letter_code
_entity_poly.pdbx_strand_id
1 'polypeptide(L)'
;MDGEGSFTYNRNGAQLAVIFALRLTAIDRPIVERVQDFFGVGKIYTAKARFPTANRGATKTSAYFRVLRHDELPRIVEHFDSYPLQSYKANSFKIWRGMVAIKREFRVRNREALEELALALSASQPRNQSWR
;
A
#
# COMPACT_ATOMS: atom_id res chain seq x y z
N MET A 1 5.81 11.39 -3.28
CA MET A 1 5.09 10.10 -3.15
C MET A 1 3.60 10.19 -3.49
N ASP A 2 3.02 11.37 -3.65
CA ASP A 2 1.59 11.56 -3.90
C ASP A 2 1.04 10.93 -5.20
N GLY A 3 1.86 10.72 -6.24
CA GLY A 3 1.39 10.10 -7.50
C GLY A 3 1.33 8.56 -7.47
N GLU A 4 2.42 7.91 -7.06
CA GLU A 4 2.67 6.49 -7.34
C GLU A 4 2.61 5.57 -6.10
N GLY A 5 2.60 6.16 -4.90
CA GLY A 5 2.46 5.43 -3.64
C GLY A 5 1.00 4.99 -3.39
N SER A 6 0.82 3.82 -2.80
CA SER A 6 -0.48 3.22 -2.49
C SER A 6 -0.51 2.68 -1.06
N PHE A 7 -1.52 3.12 -0.31
CA PHE A 7 -1.92 2.59 0.99
C PHE A 7 -3.07 1.61 0.75
N THR A 8 -2.85 0.32 0.97
CA THR A 8 -3.81 -0.72 0.63
C THR A 8 -3.78 -1.86 1.63
N TYR A 9 -4.66 -2.84 1.42
CA TYR A 9 -4.69 -4.08 2.18
C TYR A 9 -5.04 -5.24 1.26
N ASN A 10 -4.60 -6.44 1.64
CA ASN A 10 -5.04 -7.69 1.02
C ASN A 10 -5.83 -8.51 2.04
N ARG A 11 -6.81 -9.27 1.54
CA ARG A 11 -7.56 -10.24 2.33
C ARG A 11 -7.10 -11.65 1.96
N ASN A 12 -6.53 -12.37 2.94
CA ASN A 12 -6.14 -13.77 2.81
C ASN A 12 -7.00 -14.59 3.78
N GLY A 13 -8.17 -15.04 3.30
CA GLY A 13 -9.17 -15.70 4.14
C GLY A 13 -9.64 -14.78 5.28
N ALA A 14 -9.47 -15.22 6.53
CA ALA A 14 -9.83 -14.46 7.73
C ALA A 14 -8.82 -13.37 8.12
N GLN A 15 -7.65 -13.30 7.47
CA GLN A 15 -6.61 -12.34 7.81
C GLN A 15 -6.57 -11.18 6.82
N LEU A 16 -6.55 -9.97 7.35
CA LEU A 16 -6.24 -8.75 6.59
C LEU A 16 -4.74 -8.44 6.74
N ALA A 17 -4.04 -8.27 5.61
CA ALA A 17 -2.66 -7.83 5.55
C ALA A 17 -2.62 -6.38 5.09
N VAL A 18 -2.02 -5.51 5.89
CA VAL A 18 -1.89 -4.07 5.60
C VAL A 18 -0.62 -3.86 4.78
N ILE A 19 -0.70 -3.10 3.70
CA ILE A 19 0.36 -2.99 2.69
C ILE A 19 0.60 -1.53 2.33
N PHE A 20 1.87 -1.12 2.38
CA PHE A 20 2.33 0.06 1.66
C PHE A 20 3.05 -0.41 0.39
N ALA A 21 2.75 0.22 -0.74
CA ALA A 21 3.39 -0.10 -2.02
C ALA A 21 3.73 1.16 -2.82
N LEU A 22 4.89 1.16 -3.47
CA LEU A 22 5.28 2.14 -4.48
C LEU A 22 5.62 1.36 -5.75
N ARG A 23 4.91 1.64 -6.84
CA ARG A 23 5.15 1.01 -8.15
C ARG A 23 5.67 2.08 -9.10
N LEU A 24 6.82 1.82 -9.72
CA LEU A 24 7.36 2.65 -10.80
C LEU A 24 7.73 1.80 -12.01
N THR A 25 8.04 2.44 -13.14
CA THR A 25 8.50 1.72 -14.33
C THR A 25 9.87 1.08 -14.09
N ALA A 26 10.26 0.11 -14.92
CA ALA A 26 11.58 -0.52 -14.78
C ALA A 26 12.74 0.48 -14.95
N ILE A 27 12.54 1.55 -15.72
CA ILE A 27 13.53 2.63 -15.90
C ILE A 27 13.79 3.33 -14.57
N ASP A 28 12.74 3.51 -13.77
CA ASP A 28 12.78 4.20 -12.48
C ASP A 28 13.15 3.27 -11.31
N ARG A 29 13.60 2.03 -11.59
CA ARG A 29 14.03 1.09 -10.55
C ARG A 29 15.04 1.69 -9.57
N PRO A 30 16.05 2.49 -9.99
CA PRO A 30 16.98 3.11 -9.04
C PRO A 30 16.29 4.02 -8.01
N ILE A 31 15.15 4.63 -8.35
CA ILE A 31 14.35 5.42 -7.41
C ILE A 31 13.70 4.51 -6.37
N VAL A 32 13.17 3.36 -6.81
CA VAL A 32 12.58 2.35 -5.93
C VAL A 32 13.61 1.80 -4.94
N GLU A 33 14.85 1.57 -5.40
CA GLU A 33 15.99 1.14 -4.57
C GLU A 33 16.35 2.21 -3.54
N ARG A 34 16.49 3.48 -3.94
CA ARG A 34 16.72 4.59 -3.00
C ARG A 34 15.62 4.74 -1.95
N VAL A 35 14.36 4.50 -2.33
CA VAL A 35 13.23 4.52 -1.38
C VAL A 35 13.35 3.37 -0.37
N GLN A 36 13.71 2.17 -0.83
CA GLN A 36 13.97 1.05 0.08
C GLN A 36 15.11 1.37 1.04
N ASP A 37 16.22 1.90 0.53
CA ASP A 37 17.39 2.27 1.34
C ASP A 37 17.04 3.35 2.37
N PHE A 38 16.26 4.36 1.97
CA PHE A 38 15.79 5.43 2.84
C PHE A 38 14.96 4.90 4.02
N PHE A 39 14.00 4.00 3.77
CA PHE A 39 13.17 3.43 4.83
C PHE A 39 13.88 2.32 5.62
N GLY A 40 14.87 1.66 5.02
CA GLY A 40 15.59 0.52 5.58
C GLY A 40 14.70 -0.70 5.83
N VAL A 41 13.52 -0.77 5.22
CA VAL A 41 12.52 -1.85 5.37
C VAL A 41 11.87 -2.18 4.04
N GLY A 42 11.12 -3.29 3.98
CA GLY A 42 10.38 -3.69 2.79
C GLY A 42 11.23 -4.41 1.75
N LYS A 43 10.56 -4.80 0.65
CA LYS A 43 11.15 -5.61 -0.42
C LYS A 43 10.80 -5.04 -1.79
N ILE A 44 11.74 -5.18 -2.71
CA ILE A 44 11.56 -4.80 -4.12
C ILE A 44 11.25 -6.05 -4.94
N TYR A 45 10.20 -5.95 -5.76
CA TYR A 45 9.78 -6.98 -6.69
C TYR A 45 9.77 -6.43 -8.11
N THR A 46 10.01 -7.29 -9.10
CA THR A 46 9.88 -6.93 -10.52
C THR A 46 8.64 -7.61 -11.08
N ALA A 47 7.70 -6.83 -11.64
CA ALA A 47 6.64 -7.41 -12.47
C ALA A 47 7.05 -7.32 -13.94
N LYS A 48 7.02 -8.47 -14.60
CA LYS A 48 7.26 -8.60 -16.04
C LYS A 48 6.14 -7.90 -16.82
N ALA A 49 6.51 -7.37 -17.98
CA ALA A 49 5.54 -6.93 -18.96
C ALA A 49 4.55 -8.06 -19.29
N ARG A 50 3.30 -7.68 -19.56
CA ARG A 50 2.27 -8.63 -20.00
C ARG A 50 1.70 -8.16 -21.32
N PHE A 51 1.54 -9.11 -22.24
CA PHE A 51 0.84 -8.90 -23.49
C PHE A 51 -0.64 -8.58 -23.24
N PRO A 52 -1.26 -7.78 -24.12
CA PRO A 52 -2.68 -7.49 -24.01
C PRO A 52 -3.49 -8.79 -24.16
N THR A 53 -4.53 -8.92 -23.35
CA THR A 53 -5.56 -9.96 -23.49
C THR A 53 -6.90 -9.29 -23.79
N ALA A 54 -7.92 -10.07 -24.17
CA ALA A 54 -9.24 -9.55 -24.55
C ALA A 54 -9.83 -8.51 -23.56
N ASN A 55 -9.51 -8.64 -22.27
CA ASN A 55 -10.05 -7.79 -21.20
C ASN A 55 -8.98 -6.92 -20.50
N ARG A 56 -7.72 -6.90 -20.96
CA ARG A 56 -6.63 -6.15 -20.32
C ARG A 56 -5.62 -5.62 -21.34
N GLY A 57 -5.30 -4.33 -21.25
CA GLY A 57 -4.24 -3.72 -22.05
C GLY A 57 -2.84 -4.26 -21.72
N ALA A 58 -1.89 -3.96 -22.61
CA ALA A 58 -0.48 -4.29 -22.40
C ALA A 58 0.08 -3.54 -21.17
N THR A 59 0.97 -4.19 -20.41
CA THR A 59 1.64 -3.54 -19.27
C THR A 59 3.15 -3.59 -19.47
N LYS A 60 3.83 -2.48 -19.14
CA LYS A 60 5.30 -2.40 -19.14
C LYS A 60 5.88 -3.08 -17.89
N THR A 61 7.12 -3.54 -18.00
CA THR A 61 7.89 -4.03 -16.84
C THR A 61 7.98 -2.91 -15.80
N SER A 62 7.77 -3.28 -14.53
CA SER A 62 7.72 -2.32 -13.41
C SER A 62 8.42 -2.87 -12.17
N ALA A 63 8.96 -1.97 -11.36
CA ALA A 63 9.54 -2.25 -10.05
C ALA A 63 8.56 -1.85 -8.95
N TYR A 64 8.45 -2.68 -7.91
CA TYR A 64 7.51 -2.53 -6.82
C TYR A 64 8.25 -2.59 -5.51
N PHE A 65 8.31 -1.47 -4.81
CA PHE A 65 8.63 -1.48 -3.39
C PHE A 65 7.38 -1.82 -2.59
N ARG A 66 7.47 -2.78 -1.68
CA ARG A 66 6.36 -3.18 -0.81
C ARG A 66 6.81 -3.40 0.63
N VAL A 67 6.01 -2.91 1.56
CA VAL A 67 6.12 -3.16 3.00
C VAL A 67 4.83 -3.83 3.47
N LEU A 68 4.96 -5.03 4.02
CA LEU A 68 3.82 -5.83 4.50
C LEU A 68 3.96 -6.25 5.96
N ARG A 69 5.18 -6.27 6.49
CA ARG A 69 5.43 -6.83 7.81
C ARG A 69 4.99 -5.81 8.85
N HIS A 70 4.17 -6.24 9.80
CA HIS A 70 3.56 -5.37 10.82
C HIS A 70 4.59 -4.64 11.69
N ASP A 71 5.80 -5.17 11.83
CA ASP A 71 6.95 -4.59 12.53
C ASP A 71 7.63 -3.47 11.73
N GLU A 72 7.53 -3.53 10.40
CA GLU A 72 8.12 -2.55 9.48
C GLU A 72 7.17 -1.37 9.16
N LEU A 73 5.86 -1.63 9.14
CA LEU A 73 4.83 -0.63 8.83
C LEU A 73 4.89 0.65 9.69
N PRO A 74 5.23 0.59 11.00
CA PRO A 74 5.38 1.80 11.81
C PRO A 74 6.40 2.81 11.27
N ARG A 75 7.47 2.37 10.60
CA ARG A 75 8.44 3.29 9.99
C ARG A 75 7.84 4.12 8.86
N ILE A 76 6.92 3.53 8.12
CA ILE A 76 6.18 4.22 7.06
C ILE A 76 5.23 5.25 7.68
N VAL A 77 4.54 4.88 8.77
CA VAL A 77 3.67 5.79 9.52
C VAL A 77 4.45 6.99 10.05
N GLU A 78 5.58 6.76 10.71
CA GLU A 78 6.42 7.82 11.30
C GLU A 78 6.88 8.86 10.26
N HIS A 79 7.28 8.39 9.09
CA HIS A 79 7.67 9.29 8.00
C HIS A 79 6.50 10.17 7.53
N PHE A 80 5.32 9.60 7.30
CA PHE A 80 4.16 10.36 6.82
C PHE A 80 3.45 11.16 7.92
N ASP A 81 3.68 10.83 9.20
CA ASP A 81 3.30 11.70 10.32
C ASP A 81 4.20 12.95 10.37
N SER A 82 5.50 12.81 10.07
CA SER A 82 6.47 13.92 10.02
C SER A 82 6.39 14.75 8.73
N TYR A 83 6.08 14.09 7.61
CA TYR A 83 5.97 14.66 6.28
C TYR A 83 4.58 14.34 5.69
N PRO A 84 3.54 15.08 6.12
CA PRO A 84 2.17 14.79 5.74
C PRO A 84 1.96 14.93 4.24
N LEU A 85 1.21 13.98 3.68
CA LEU A 85 0.79 14.01 2.28
C LEU A 85 -0.13 15.21 2.04
N GLN A 86 0.09 15.91 0.93
CA GLN A 86 -0.71 17.10 0.58
C GLN A 86 -1.92 16.76 -0.28
N SER A 87 -1.97 15.56 -0.87
CA SER A 87 -3.04 15.15 -1.79
C SER A 87 -4.22 14.46 -1.08
N TYR A 88 -5.23 14.07 -1.89
CA TYR A 88 -6.35 13.22 -1.47
C TYR A 88 -5.93 11.90 -0.80
N LYS A 89 -4.67 11.45 -1.02
CA LYS A 89 -4.12 10.25 -0.35
C LYS A 89 -3.90 10.44 1.15
N ALA A 90 -3.91 11.68 1.65
CA ALA A 90 -3.86 11.95 3.09
C ALA A 90 -5.01 11.27 3.83
N ASN A 91 -6.22 11.22 3.24
CA ASN A 91 -7.36 10.54 3.86
C ASN A 91 -7.16 9.01 3.90
N SER A 92 -6.73 8.42 2.78
CA SER A 92 -6.39 6.99 2.75
C SER A 92 -5.26 6.65 3.72
N PHE A 93 -4.25 7.51 3.87
CA PHE A 93 -3.19 7.33 4.85
C PHE A 93 -3.73 7.34 6.29
N LYS A 94 -4.61 8.28 6.66
CA LYS A 94 -5.21 8.32 8.01
C LYS A 94 -5.94 7.01 8.36
N ILE A 95 -6.75 6.50 7.43
CA ILE A 95 -7.48 5.23 7.62
C ILE A 95 -6.49 4.06 7.73
N TRP A 96 -5.51 4.01 6.82
CA TRP A 96 -4.49 2.97 6.78
C TRP A 96 -3.60 2.97 8.04
N ARG A 97 -3.24 4.14 8.56
CA ARG A 97 -2.53 4.32 9.84
C ARG A 97 -3.31 3.69 10.99
N GLY A 98 -4.63 3.87 11.02
CA GLY A 98 -5.51 3.19 11.98
C GLY A 98 -5.42 1.67 11.90
N MET A 99 -5.38 1.11 10.69
CA MET A 99 -5.22 -0.34 10.49
C MET A 99 -3.86 -0.84 11.00
N VAL A 100 -2.78 -0.07 10.80
CA VAL A 100 -1.44 -0.39 11.32
C VAL A 100 -1.44 -0.39 12.86
N ALA A 101 -2.09 0.57 13.49
CA ALA A 101 -2.18 0.65 14.95
C ALA A 101 -2.87 -0.58 15.54
N ILE A 102 -4.03 -0.99 14.99
CA ILE A 102 -4.74 -2.20 15.42
C ILE A 102 -3.88 -3.45 15.21
N LYS A 103 -3.13 -3.53 14.11
CA LYS A 103 -2.25 -4.67 13.83
C LYS A 103 -1.03 -4.75 14.74
N ARG A 104 -0.55 -3.61 15.25
CA ARG A 104 0.55 -3.54 16.22
C ARG A 104 0.10 -4.00 17.60
N GLU A 105 -1.14 -3.74 17.97
CA GLU A 105 -1.78 -4.27 19.17
C GLU A 105 -2.11 -5.76 18.97
N PHE A 106 -1.07 -6.58 18.91
CA PHE A 106 -1.09 -8.05 18.76
C PHE A 106 -2.09 -8.81 19.64
N ARG A 107 -2.64 -8.15 20.67
CA ARG A 107 -3.51 -8.71 21.69
C ARG A 107 -4.99 -8.47 21.44
N VAL A 108 -5.37 -7.46 20.65
CA VAL A 108 -6.78 -7.13 20.45
C VAL A 108 -7.26 -7.76 19.14
N ARG A 109 -8.09 -8.79 19.26
CA ARG A 109 -8.91 -9.32 18.15
C ARG A 109 -10.00 -8.30 17.79
N ASN A 110 -9.65 -7.04 17.50
CA ASN A 110 -10.62 -6.07 17.02
C ASN A 110 -10.84 -6.24 15.52
N ARG A 111 -11.34 -7.43 15.17
CA ARG A 111 -11.59 -7.82 13.78
C ARG A 111 -12.65 -6.91 13.16
N GLU A 112 -13.67 -6.55 13.92
CA GLU A 112 -14.75 -5.66 13.49
C GLU A 112 -14.20 -4.27 13.15
N ALA A 113 -13.44 -3.62 14.04
CA ALA A 113 -12.85 -2.32 13.74
C ALA A 113 -11.87 -2.37 12.56
N LEU A 114 -11.12 -3.47 12.41
CA LEU A 114 -10.23 -3.64 11.25
C LEU A 114 -11.01 -3.81 9.94
N GLU A 115 -12.17 -4.48 9.98
CA GLU A 115 -13.06 -4.64 8.83
C GLU A 115 -13.75 -3.31 8.47
N GLU A 116 -14.17 -2.51 9.45
CA GLU A 116 -14.70 -1.16 9.23
C GLU A 116 -13.67 -0.26 8.54
N LEU A 117 -12.42 -0.25 9.04
CA LEU A 117 -11.35 0.53 8.42
C LEU A 117 -11.00 0.01 7.02
N ALA A 118 -11.07 -1.30 6.78
CA ALA A 118 -10.88 -1.89 5.46
C ALA A 118 -11.96 -1.43 4.47
N LEU A 119 -13.23 -1.36 4.91
CA LEU A 119 -14.34 -0.83 4.12
C LEU A 119 -14.17 0.67 3.83
N ALA A 120 -13.81 1.45 4.85
CA ALA A 120 -13.56 2.89 4.70
C ALA A 120 -12.39 3.17 3.75
N LEU A 121 -11.30 2.39 3.84
CA LEU A 121 -10.14 2.53 2.96
C LEU A 121 -10.53 2.22 1.51
N SER A 122 -11.31 1.17 1.28
CA SER A 122 -11.86 0.83 -0.04
C SER A 122 -12.72 1.95 -0.62
N ALA A 123 -13.60 2.55 0.18
CA ALA A 123 -14.45 3.65 -0.25
C ALA A 123 -13.66 4.95 -0.55
N SER A 124 -12.57 5.18 0.17
CA SER A 124 -11.72 6.37 -0.02
C SER A 124 -10.88 6.35 -1.30
N GLN A 125 -10.73 5.19 -1.94
CA GLN A 125 -9.86 5.00 -3.10
C GLN A 125 -10.68 5.15 -4.39
N PRO A 126 -10.32 6.08 -5.30
CA PRO A 126 -11.09 6.34 -6.52
C PRO A 126 -11.10 5.18 -7.54
N ARG A 127 -10.45 4.05 -7.25
CA ARG A 127 -10.34 2.87 -8.13
C ARG A 127 -11.11 1.63 -7.65
N ASN A 128 -11.84 1.69 -6.54
CA ASN A 128 -12.60 0.55 -6.02
C ASN A 128 -14.12 0.66 -6.27
N GLN A 129 -14.54 1.48 -7.23
CA GLN A 129 -15.85 1.30 -7.85
C GLN A 129 -15.73 0.19 -8.90
N SER A 130 -16.13 -1.02 -8.50
CA SER A 130 -16.59 -2.03 -9.46
C SER A 130 -17.63 -1.37 -10.35
N TRP A 131 -17.30 -1.19 -11.64
CA TRP A 131 -18.27 -0.79 -12.66
C TRP A 131 -19.46 -1.74 -12.56
N ARG A 132 -20.64 -1.17 -12.32
CA ARG A 132 -21.93 -1.84 -12.52
C ARG A 132 -22.13 -2.12 -14.00
#